data_AF-A0A7T8H3Q3-F1
#
_entry.id   AF-A0A7T8H3Q3-F1
#
_cell.length_a   1.000
_cell.length_b   1.000
_cell.length_c   1.000
_cell.angle_alpha   90.00
_cell.angle_beta   90.00
_cell.angle_gamma   90.00
#
_symmetry.space_group_name_H-M   'P 1'
#
loop_
_entity.id
_entity.type
_entity.pdbx_description
1 polymer ?
#
loop_
_entity_poly.entity_id
_entity_poly.type
_entity_poly.pdbx_seq_one_letter_code
_entity_poly.pdbx_strand_id
1 'polypeptide(L)'
;VVDSKAISRENQLDCSSILEDHDYCEIPPPLPPTLSSFKAAVISYIAGFVIHKLQQTISCVPCKTVLTDPFEQNHFNLALLKKKDVGGLIYPSQDAITVCQEVERVFCHFLIIGKAALLKKDKIHLHIATQVLQNICEKQR
;
A
#
# COMPACT_ATOMS: atom_id res chain seq x y z
N VAL A 1 -33.64 48.93 15.24
CA VAL A 1 -34.66 48.43 16.17
C VAL A 1 -34.75 46.93 15.96
N VAL A 2 -33.72 46.17 16.36
CA VAL A 2 -33.60 45.39 17.62
C VAL A 2 -34.92 44.73 18.03
N ASP A 3 -35.04 43.40 17.86
CA ASP A 3 -35.01 42.48 19.00
C ASP A 3 -34.94 41.01 18.53
N SER A 4 -33.81 40.37 18.81
CA SER A 4 -33.62 38.91 18.77
C SER A 4 -33.41 38.44 20.21
N LYS A 5 -34.41 37.74 20.75
CA LYS A 5 -34.36 36.91 21.96
C LYS A 5 -34.61 35.46 21.49
N ALA A 6 -34.03 34.39 22.01
CA ALA A 6 -33.16 34.20 23.15
C ALA A 6 -32.67 32.73 23.19
N ILE A 7 -31.44 32.55 23.67
CA ILE A 7 -30.98 31.55 24.66
C ILE A 7 -30.73 30.08 24.22
N SER A 8 -29.45 29.74 24.44
CA SER A 8 -28.69 28.49 24.44
C SER A 8 -29.35 27.25 25.05
N ARG A 9 -28.98 26.07 24.50
CA ARG A 9 -28.63 24.90 25.31
C ARG A 9 -27.46 24.15 24.64
N GLU A 10 -26.28 24.35 25.22
CA GLU A 10 -25.11 23.51 25.03
C GLU A 10 -25.45 22.11 25.55
N ASN A 11 -25.45 21.09 24.68
CA ASN A 11 -25.59 19.71 25.11
C ASN A 11 -24.19 19.16 25.36
N GLN A 12 -23.68 19.45 26.56
CA GLN A 12 -22.50 18.85 27.14
C GLN A 12 -22.82 17.35 27.35
N LEU A 13 -22.37 16.50 26.42
CA LEU A 13 -22.39 15.06 26.67
C LEU A 13 -21.31 14.73 27.70
N ASP A 14 -21.78 14.59 28.94
CA ASP A 14 -21.07 14.08 30.09
C ASP A 14 -20.61 12.63 29.82
N CYS A 15 -19.33 12.44 29.55
CA CYS A 15 -18.71 11.16 29.19
C CYS A 15 -18.19 10.43 30.43
N SER A 16 -18.95 10.41 31.53
CA SER A 16 -18.52 9.79 32.80
C SER A 16 -19.27 8.52 33.18
N SER A 17 -20.12 7.95 32.32
CA SER A 17 -20.95 6.78 32.70
C SER A 17 -21.24 5.74 31.60
N ILE A 18 -20.36 5.59 30.60
CA ILE A 18 -20.35 4.39 29.73
C ILE A 18 -18.97 3.71 29.81
N LEU A 19 -18.58 3.36 31.03
CA LEU A 19 -17.55 2.35 31.28
C LEU A 19 -18.31 1.11 31.74
N GLU A 20 -17.99 -0.03 31.12
CA GLU A 20 -18.59 -1.36 31.32
C GLU A 20 -19.79 -1.67 30.41
N ASP A 21 -19.55 -1.97 29.13
CA ASP A 21 -19.76 -3.34 28.65
C ASP A 21 -19.11 -3.56 27.27
N HIS A 22 -18.54 -4.74 27.11
CA HIS A 22 -17.94 -5.31 25.90
C HIS A 22 -16.54 -4.79 25.52
N ASP A 23 -15.55 -5.58 25.95
CA ASP A 23 -14.29 -5.78 25.22
C ASP A 23 -14.64 -6.31 23.82
N TYR A 24 -15.11 -5.43 22.94
CA TYR A 24 -14.99 -5.66 21.51
C TYR A 24 -13.51 -5.67 21.25
N CYS A 25 -12.89 -6.85 21.37
CA CYS A 25 -11.69 -7.16 20.64
C CYS A 25 -11.90 -6.58 19.24
N GLU A 26 -11.25 -5.46 18.95
CA GLU A 26 -11.20 -4.89 17.61
C GLU A 26 -10.47 -5.93 16.77
N ILE A 27 -11.19 -6.97 16.32
CA ILE A 27 -10.73 -7.88 15.28
C ILE A 27 -10.51 -6.94 14.11
N PRO A 28 -9.26 -6.67 13.71
CA PRO A 28 -9.03 -5.79 12.58
C PRO A 28 -9.82 -6.39 11.42
N PRO A 29 -10.61 -5.60 10.68
CA PRO A 29 -11.40 -6.12 9.58
C PRO A 29 -10.48 -6.97 8.70
N PRO A 30 -10.92 -8.17 8.28
CA PRO A 30 -10.10 -9.08 7.50
C PRO A 30 -9.49 -8.28 6.35
N LEU A 31 -8.17 -8.39 6.16
CA LEU A 31 -7.47 -7.70 5.08
C LEU A 31 -8.28 -7.90 3.81
N PRO A 32 -8.66 -6.82 3.09
CA PRO A 32 -9.36 -7.01 1.84
C PRO A 32 -8.48 -7.93 0.97
N PRO A 33 -9.02 -9.04 0.45
CA PRO A 33 -8.25 -10.03 -0.31
C PRO A 33 -7.61 -9.38 -1.56
N THR A 34 -8.15 -8.23 -1.97
CA THR A 34 -7.76 -7.45 -3.14
C THR A 34 -7.33 -6.04 -2.74
N LEU A 35 -6.22 -5.59 -3.31
CA LEU A 35 -5.80 -4.18 -3.20
C LEU A 35 -6.85 -3.28 -3.86
N SER A 36 -7.13 -2.13 -3.26
CA SER A 36 -8.01 -1.13 -3.89
C SER A 36 -7.38 -0.61 -5.18
N SER A 37 -8.20 -0.15 -6.12
CA SER A 37 -7.74 0.46 -7.38
C SER A 37 -6.79 1.63 -7.15
N PHE A 38 -7.04 2.42 -6.10
CA PHE A 38 -6.14 3.50 -5.68
C PHE A 38 -4.77 2.96 -5.26
N LYS A 39 -4.72 1.97 -4.35
CA LYS A 39 -3.45 1.36 -3.93
C LYS A 39 -2.72 0.75 -5.12
N ALA A 40 -3.43 0.04 -6.00
CA ALA A 40 -2.82 -0.56 -7.18
C ALA A 40 -2.20 0.48 -8.13
N ALA A 41 -2.83 1.66 -8.27
CA ALA A 41 -2.27 2.77 -9.04
C ALA A 41 -1.02 3.39 -8.40
N VAL A 42 -1.05 3.58 -7.08
CA VAL A 42 0.10 4.07 -6.30
C VAL A 42 1.27 3.08 -6.34
N ILE A 43 1.00 1.79 -6.17
CA ILE A 43 2.02 0.74 -6.22
C ILE A 43 2.69 0.68 -7.58
N SER A 44 1.94 0.83 -8.67
CA SER A 44 2.52 0.85 -10.02
C SER A 44 3.43 2.07 -10.22
N TYR A 45 3.07 3.23 -9.66
CA TYR A 45 3.95 4.39 -9.63
C TYR A 45 5.22 4.14 -8.81
N ILE A 46 5.10 3.53 -7.62
CA ILE A 46 6.24 3.17 -6.77
C ILE A 46 7.15 2.15 -7.48
N ALA A 47 6.58 1.16 -8.16
CA ALA A 47 7.33 0.15 -8.89
C ALA A 47 8.25 0.77 -9.94
N GLY A 48 7.80 1.80 -10.67
CA GLY A 48 8.67 2.56 -11.59
C GLY A 48 9.90 3.15 -10.91
N PHE A 49 9.74 3.71 -9.69
CA PHE A 49 10.87 4.21 -8.89
C PHE A 49 11.79 3.09 -8.38
N VAL A 50 11.24 1.95 -7.97
CA VAL A 50 12.03 0.79 -7.57
C VAL A 50 12.90 0.31 -8.74
N ILE A 51 12.32 0.19 -9.94
CA ILE A 51 13.07 -0.19 -11.14
C ILE A 51 14.14 0.85 -11.49
N HIS A 52 13.84 2.15 -11.38
CA HIS A 52 14.84 3.21 -11.55
C HIS A 52 16.08 2.97 -10.68
N LYS A 53 15.87 2.62 -9.39
CA LYS A 53 16.97 2.32 -8.47
C LYS A 53 17.68 1.03 -8.82
N LEU A 54 16.95 -0.04 -9.17
CA LEU A 54 17.57 -1.31 -9.55
C LEU A 54 18.43 -1.18 -10.82
N GLN A 55 18.01 -0.38 -11.80
CA GLN A 55 18.77 -0.14 -13.03
C GLN A 55 20.09 0.60 -12.79
N GLN A 56 20.25 1.30 -11.67
CA GLN A 56 21.52 1.91 -11.26
C GLN A 56 22.50 0.88 -10.68
N THR A 57 22.02 -0.27 -10.21
CA THR A 57 22.84 -1.29 -9.54
C THR A 57 23.10 -2.52 -10.40
N ILE A 58 22.10 -2.94 -11.20
CA ILE A 58 22.24 -4.07 -12.11
C ILE A 58 23.17 -3.67 -13.27
N SER A 59 24.09 -4.55 -13.69
CA SER A 59 24.96 -4.32 -14.86
C SER A 59 24.40 -4.93 -16.14
N CYS A 60 23.71 -6.08 -16.03
CA CYS A 60 23.18 -6.83 -17.16
C CYS A 60 22.06 -6.06 -17.89
N VAL A 61 22.30 -5.69 -19.14
CA VAL A 61 21.35 -4.96 -20.00
C VAL A 61 20.05 -5.75 -20.25
N PRO A 62 20.10 -7.06 -20.60
CA PRO A 62 18.90 -7.88 -20.68
C PRO A 62 18.07 -7.83 -19.39
N CYS A 63 18.71 -7.96 -18.22
CA CYS A 63 18.01 -7.88 -16.94
C CYS A 63 17.35 -6.52 -16.69
N LYS A 64 17.97 -5.40 -17.11
CA LYS A 64 17.35 -4.08 -17.01
C LYS A 64 16.12 -3.95 -17.90
N THR A 65 16.17 -4.56 -19.07
CA THR A 65 15.14 -4.43 -20.11
C THR A 65 13.86 -5.17 -19.69
N VAL A 66 14.00 -6.38 -19.15
CA VAL A 66 12.84 -7.19 -18.69
C VAL A 66 12.11 -6.59 -17.48
N LEU A 67 12.72 -5.64 -16.77
CA LEU A 67 12.09 -4.94 -15.64
C LEU A 67 11.15 -3.81 -16.07
N THR A 68 11.11 -3.48 -17.37
CA THR A 68 10.32 -2.37 -17.91
C THR A 68 9.40 -2.85 -19.01
N ASP A 69 8.24 -2.21 -19.13
CA ASP A 69 7.35 -2.39 -20.27
C ASP A 69 6.89 -1.01 -20.80
N PRO A 70 7.65 -0.41 -21.73
CA PRO A 70 7.32 0.91 -22.26
C PRO A 70 6.11 0.89 -23.22
N PHE A 71 5.69 -0.28 -23.70
CA PHE A 71 4.63 -0.42 -24.70
C PHE A 71 3.26 -0.68 -24.05
N GLU A 72 3.24 -1.34 -22.89
CA GLU A 72 2.02 -1.63 -22.14
C GLU A 72 1.60 -0.45 -21.23
N GLN A 73 1.18 0.65 -21.87
CA GLN A 73 0.75 1.83 -21.13
C GLN A 73 -0.73 1.73 -20.70
N ASN A 74 -1.55 0.90 -21.35
CA ASN A 74 -3.01 0.95 -21.25
C ASN A 74 -3.62 0.24 -20.03
N HIS A 75 -2.81 -0.17 -19.07
CA HIS A 75 -3.30 -0.80 -17.84
C HIS A 75 -3.94 0.24 -16.89
N PHE A 76 -5.09 -0.07 -16.30
CA PHE A 76 -5.81 0.85 -15.40
C PHE A 76 -4.98 1.27 -14.17
N ASN A 77 -4.12 0.36 -13.69
CA ASN A 77 -3.16 0.63 -12.62
C ASN A 77 -2.07 1.65 -13.00
N LEU A 78 -1.90 1.99 -14.27
CA LEU A 78 -0.92 2.99 -14.71
C LEU A 78 -1.51 4.40 -14.84
N ALA A 79 -2.79 4.60 -14.51
CA ALA A 79 -3.46 5.89 -14.65
C ALA A 79 -2.76 7.02 -13.89
N LEU A 80 -2.27 6.75 -12.66
CA LEU A 80 -1.51 7.73 -11.87
C LEU A 80 -0.15 8.03 -12.50
N LEU A 81 0.57 7.00 -12.93
CA LEU A 81 1.86 7.12 -13.60
C LEU A 81 1.74 7.99 -14.84
N LYS A 82 0.81 7.66 -15.73
CA LYS A 82 0.50 8.42 -16.96
C LYS A 82 0.15 9.87 -16.67
N LYS A 83 -0.69 10.12 -15.67
CA LYS A 83 -1.10 11.48 -15.31
C LYS A 83 0.07 12.33 -14.80
N LYS A 84 1.06 11.71 -14.16
CA LYS A 84 2.21 12.39 -13.57
C LYS A 84 3.43 12.45 -14.49
N ASP A 85 3.45 11.63 -15.54
CA ASP A 85 4.57 11.53 -16.47
C ASP A 85 4.70 12.79 -17.33
N VAL A 86 5.93 13.29 -17.39
CA VAL A 86 6.34 14.44 -18.21
C VAL A 86 7.45 14.02 -19.20
N GLY A 87 7.58 12.72 -19.47
CA GLY A 87 8.56 12.15 -20.40
C GLY A 87 9.81 11.58 -19.73
N GLY A 88 9.74 11.24 -18.43
CA GLY A 88 10.90 10.79 -17.66
C GLY A 88 10.61 9.69 -16.65
N LEU A 89 9.37 9.21 -16.55
CA LEU A 89 9.03 8.12 -15.65
C LEU A 89 9.25 6.76 -16.33
N ILE A 90 9.63 5.78 -15.52
CA ILE A 90 9.78 4.39 -15.96
C ILE A 90 8.43 3.68 -15.86
N TYR A 91 8.07 2.98 -16.93
CA TYR A 91 6.93 2.07 -16.96
C TYR A 91 7.42 0.68 -16.55
N PRO A 92 7.07 0.20 -15.34
CA PRO A 92 7.54 -1.08 -14.83
C PRO A 92 6.87 -2.25 -15.56
N SER A 93 7.56 -3.40 -15.64
CA SER A 93 6.95 -4.63 -16.15
C SER A 93 5.85 -5.16 -15.22
N GLN A 94 4.95 -5.98 -15.76
CA GLN A 94 3.86 -6.57 -14.99
C GLN A 94 4.36 -7.43 -13.81
N ASP A 95 5.48 -8.12 -13.98
CA ASP A 95 6.12 -8.90 -12.91
C ASP A 95 6.60 -7.98 -11.77
N ALA A 96 7.23 -6.86 -12.10
CA ALA A 96 7.67 -5.88 -11.12
C ALA A 96 6.48 -5.30 -10.33
N ILE A 97 5.39 -4.96 -11.01
CA ILE A 97 4.15 -4.49 -10.37
C ILE A 97 3.61 -5.58 -9.43
N THR A 98 3.56 -6.83 -9.89
CA THR A 98 3.04 -7.96 -9.12
C THR A 98 3.83 -8.20 -7.83
N VAL A 99 5.17 -8.14 -7.90
CA VAL A 99 6.05 -8.21 -6.73
C VAL A 99 5.74 -7.08 -5.76
N CYS A 100 5.68 -5.83 -6.22
CA CYS A 100 5.38 -4.69 -5.35
C CYS A 100 3.98 -4.76 -4.73
N GLN A 101 2.98 -5.31 -5.44
CA GLN A 101 1.65 -5.56 -4.89
C GLN A 101 1.68 -6.60 -3.78
N GLU A 102 2.44 -7.68 -3.96
CA GLU A 102 2.59 -8.70 -2.92
C GLU A 102 3.33 -8.16 -1.69
N VAL A 103 4.36 -7.33 -1.90
CA VAL A 103 5.05 -6.61 -0.83
C VAL A 103 4.04 -5.78 -0.02
N GLU A 104 3.15 -5.01 -0.67
CA GLU A 104 2.13 -4.23 0.05
C GLU A 104 1.17 -5.12 0.85
N ARG A 105 0.72 -6.25 0.30
CA ARG A 105 -0.17 -7.19 1.01
C ARG A 105 0.52 -7.73 2.27
N VAL A 106 1.74 -8.23 2.11
CA VAL A 106 2.54 -8.77 3.20
C VAL A 106 2.82 -7.68 4.24
N PHE A 107 3.21 -6.48 3.80
CA PHE A 107 3.47 -5.34 4.68
C PHE A 107 2.22 -4.93 5.48
N CYS A 108 1.07 -4.81 4.83
CA CYS A 108 -0.21 -4.52 5.50
C CYS A 108 -0.56 -5.62 6.53
N HIS A 109 -0.36 -6.88 6.18
CA HIS A 109 -0.61 -8.00 7.08
C HIS A 109 0.28 -7.92 8.34
N PHE A 110 1.56 -7.58 8.18
CA PHE A 110 2.46 -7.35 9.31
C PHE A 110 2.04 -6.17 10.19
N LEU A 111 1.58 -5.06 9.59
CA LEU A 111 1.10 -3.91 10.35
C LEU A 111 -0.13 -4.25 11.20
N ILE A 112 -1.04 -5.03 10.64
CA ILE A 112 -2.32 -5.38 11.26
C ILE A 112 -2.15 -6.46 12.34
N ILE A 113 -1.42 -7.54 12.06
CA ILE A 113 -1.23 -8.64 13.02
C ILE A 113 -0.16 -8.32 14.07
N GLY A 114 0.93 -7.68 13.66
CA GLY A 114 2.15 -7.65 14.45
C GLY A 114 2.14 -6.71 15.65
N LYS A 115 1.25 -5.70 15.66
CA LYS A 115 1.51 -4.38 16.26
C LYS A 115 2.85 -3.81 15.74
N ALA A 116 3.00 -2.48 15.65
CA ALA A 116 4.17 -1.84 15.04
C ALA A 116 5.57 -2.25 15.60
N ALA A 117 5.62 -3.03 16.69
CA ALA A 117 6.83 -3.59 17.29
C ALA A 117 7.62 -4.54 16.35
N LEU A 118 6.98 -5.22 15.39
CA LEU A 118 7.70 -6.09 14.45
C LEU A 118 8.55 -5.30 13.45
N LEU A 119 8.17 -4.05 13.13
CA LEU A 119 8.97 -3.17 12.27
C LEU A 119 10.30 -2.74 12.91
N LYS A 120 10.41 -2.85 14.24
CA LYS A 120 11.61 -2.48 14.99
C LYS A 120 12.65 -3.60 15.06
N LYS A 121 12.34 -4.78 14.50
CA LYS A 121 13.27 -5.92 14.49
C LYS A 121 14.28 -5.78 13.36
N ASP A 122 15.53 -6.12 13.67
CA ASP A 122 16.59 -6.27 12.68
C ASP A 122 16.15 -7.25 11.59
N LYS A 123 16.51 -6.95 10.34
CA LYS A 123 16.26 -7.80 9.16
C LYS A 123 14.78 -8.04 8.79
N ILE A 124 13.86 -7.14 9.15
CA ILE A 124 12.46 -7.24 8.70
C ILE A 124 12.33 -7.36 7.17
N HIS A 125 13.18 -6.66 6.41
CA HIS A 125 13.20 -6.73 4.94
C HIS A 125 13.41 -8.16 4.43
N LEU A 126 14.22 -8.98 5.13
CA LEU A 126 14.47 -10.37 4.76
C LEU A 126 13.23 -11.22 4.98
N HIS A 127 12.54 -11.02 6.10
CA HIS A 127 11.31 -11.77 6.39
C HIS A 127 10.18 -11.43 5.40
N ILE A 128 10.02 -10.14 5.07
CA ILE A 128 9.08 -9.70 4.04
C ILE A 128 9.45 -10.32 2.69
N ALA A 129 10.73 -10.25 2.29
CA ALA A 129 11.18 -10.81 1.03
C ALA A 129 10.92 -12.31 0.94
N THR A 130 11.22 -13.08 1.99
CA THR A 130 10.95 -14.53 2.03
C THR A 130 9.46 -14.82 1.85
N GLN A 131 8.58 -14.16 2.61
CA GLN A 131 7.14 -14.38 2.49
C GLN A 131 6.60 -14.00 1.11
N VAL A 132 7.04 -12.87 0.55
CA VAL A 132 6.63 -12.42 -0.78
C VAL A 132 7.02 -13.46 -1.84
N LEU A 133 8.25 -13.96 -1.82
CA LEU A 133 8.71 -14.97 -2.77
C LEU A 133 7.92 -16.28 -2.63
N GLN A 134 7.59 -16.67 -1.40
CA GLN A 134 6.81 -17.87 -1.11
C GLN A 134 5.39 -17.76 -1.70
N ASN A 135 4.71 -16.64 -1.42
CA ASN A 135 3.37 -16.37 -1.93
C ASN A 135 3.30 -16.28 -3.46
N ILE A 136 4.33 -15.69 -4.09
CA ILE A 136 4.39 -15.60 -5.56
C ILE A 136 4.59 -17.01 -6.17
N CYS A 137 5.47 -17.82 -5.59
CA CYS A 137 5.71 -19.19 -6.05
C CYS A 137 4.45 -20.06 -5.94
N GLU A 138 3.70 -19.92 -4.86
CA GLU A 138 2.44 -20.65 -4.65
C GLU A 138 1.36 -20.27 -5.66
N LYS A 139 1.29 -19.01 -6.09
CA LYS A 139 0.32 -18.52 -7.09
C LYS A 139 0.62 -18.97 -8.53
N GLN A 140 1.82 -19.48 -8.79
CA GLN A 140 2.24 -19.95 -10.12
C GLN A 140 2.12 -21.47 -10.31
N ARG A 141 1.73 -22.22 -9.26
CA ARG A 141 1.41 -23.65 -9.34
C ARG A 141 -0.06 -23.88 -9.67
#